data_AF-A0A554QZR3-F1
#
_entry.id   AF-A0A554QZR3-F1
#
_cell.length_a   1.000
_cell.length_b   1.000
_cell.length_c   1.000
_cell.angle_alpha   90.00
_cell.angle_beta   90.00
_cell.angle_gamma   90.00
#
_symmetry.space_group_name_H-M   'P 1'
#
loop_
_entity.id
_entity.type
_entity.pdbx_description
1 polymer ?
#
loop_
_entity_poly.entity_id
_entity_poly.type
_entity_poly.pdbx_seq_one_letter_code
_entity_poly.pdbx_strand_id
1 'polypeptide(L)'
;MADDLYQRYEFTFIVPLLTHSQEQMLADSLGGRVEERKGLQLLTITAEGMRAATTAITLVDQLVGSGVRPERTHPDLVSRQDIADRAGVTRQAVGQWVRGVRQASTPFPVPYNSVAGGIWFWGDVLAWLRRQGYGQDTGLRYPSLDEHIRIDRHIAINHKIS
;
A
#
# COMPACT_ATOMS: atom_id res chain seq x y z
N MET A 1 -6.21 27.50 -4.65
CA MET A 1 -5.38 26.66 -5.54
C MET A 1 -4.31 25.94 -4.72
N ALA A 2 -4.70 25.05 -3.80
CA ALA A 2 -3.80 24.23 -2.99
C ALA A 2 -4.11 22.72 -3.11
N ASP A 3 -5.16 22.38 -3.86
CA ASP A 3 -5.73 21.03 -3.96
C ASP A 3 -4.86 20.05 -4.77
N ASP A 4 -3.89 20.56 -5.55
CA ASP A 4 -3.04 19.74 -6.42
C ASP A 4 -1.73 19.26 -5.73
N LEU A 5 -1.46 19.73 -4.49
CA LEU A 5 -0.29 19.27 -3.72
C LEU A 5 -0.62 18.06 -2.83
N TYR A 6 -1.87 17.86 -2.46
CA TYR A 6 -2.29 16.77 -1.57
C TYR A 6 -2.73 15.57 -2.39
N GLN A 7 -2.17 14.42 -2.03
CA GLN A 7 -2.48 13.15 -2.65
C GLN A 7 -3.10 12.24 -1.60
N ARG A 8 -4.07 11.44 -2.04
CA ARG A 8 -4.75 10.47 -1.18
C ARG A 8 -3.97 9.15 -1.21
N TYR A 9 -3.49 8.72 -0.05
CA TYR A 9 -2.71 7.50 0.11
C TYR A 9 -3.47 6.46 0.92
N GLU A 10 -3.34 5.19 0.52
CA GLU A 10 -3.78 4.05 1.32
C GLU A 10 -2.56 3.40 1.97
N PHE A 11 -2.62 3.24 3.29
CA PHE A 11 -1.59 2.58 4.09
C PHE A 11 -2.20 1.37 4.77
N THR A 12 -1.50 0.24 4.72
CA THR A 12 -1.85 -0.94 5.51
C THR A 12 -0.70 -1.26 6.45
N PHE A 13 -1.04 -1.51 7.71
CA PHE A 13 -0.10 -1.89 8.76
C PHE A 13 -0.47 -3.26 9.33
N ILE A 14 0.54 -4.04 9.68
CA ILE A 14 0.33 -5.16 10.61
C ILE A 14 0.28 -4.56 12.00
N VAL A 15 -0.78 -4.88 12.74
CA VAL A 15 -0.97 -4.44 14.13
C VAL A 15 -1.19 -5.66 15.03
N PRO A 16 -0.88 -5.56 16.33
CA PRO A 16 -1.31 -6.55 17.32
C PRO A 16 -2.83 -6.67 17.33
N LEU A 17 -3.34 -7.79 17.84
CA LEU A 17 -4.78 -8.00 18.01
C LEU A 17 -5.40 -6.86 18.81
N LEU A 18 -6.27 -6.10 18.15
CA LEU A 18 -7.02 -4.98 18.68
C LEU A 18 -8.26 -5.47 19.42
N THR A 19 -8.63 -4.77 20.48
CA THR A 19 -9.96 -4.90 21.08
C THR A 19 -11.00 -4.24 20.20
N HIS A 20 -12.26 -4.67 20.30
CA HIS A 20 -13.35 -4.03 19.56
C HIS A 20 -13.46 -2.51 19.83
N SER A 21 -13.15 -2.07 21.05
CA SER A 21 -13.10 -0.63 21.39
C SER A 21 -11.98 0.12 20.67
N GLN A 22 -10.81 -0.49 20.48
CA GLN A 22 -9.73 0.10 19.71
C GLN A 22 -10.09 0.17 18.22
N GLU A 23 -10.68 -0.89 17.67
CA GLU A 23 -11.14 -0.91 16.28
C GLU A 23 -12.16 0.21 16.01
N GLN A 24 -13.17 0.35 16.88
CA GLN A 24 -14.18 1.39 16.76
C GLN A 24 -13.57 2.79 16.85
N MET A 25 -12.67 3.02 17.83
CA MET A 25 -11.98 4.30 18.00
C MET A 25 -11.13 4.66 16.78
N LEU A 26 -10.43 3.70 16.18
CA LEU A 26 -9.65 3.92 14.95
C LEU A 26 -10.53 4.19 13.73
N ALA A 27 -11.66 3.50 13.62
CA ALA A 27 -12.64 3.77 12.56
C ALA A 27 -13.18 5.20 12.65
N ASP A 28 -13.54 5.65 13.86
CA ASP A 28 -14.14 6.96 14.08
C ASP A 28 -13.13 8.11 13.95
N SER A 29 -11.90 7.93 14.46
CA SER A 29 -10.89 9.00 14.51
C SER A 29 -10.02 9.11 13.26
N LEU A 30 -9.71 7.98 12.62
CA LEU A 30 -8.75 7.90 11.51
C LEU A 30 -9.34 7.27 10.24
N GLY A 31 -10.63 6.89 10.25
CA GLY A 31 -11.23 6.17 9.12
C GLY A 31 -10.59 4.79 8.91
N GLY A 32 -10.00 4.21 9.96
CA GLY A 32 -9.30 2.94 9.91
C GLY A 32 -10.25 1.76 9.75
N ARG A 33 -9.83 0.78 8.94
CA ARG A 33 -10.56 -0.47 8.74
C ARG A 33 -9.67 -1.64 9.08
N VAL A 34 -10.17 -2.52 9.94
CA VAL A 34 -9.43 -3.68 10.43
C VAL A 34 -9.94 -4.92 9.74
N GLU A 35 -9.02 -5.76 9.25
CA GLU A 35 -9.35 -7.09 8.73
C GLU A 35 -8.34 -8.13 9.25
N GLU A 36 -8.80 -9.35 9.47
CA GLU A 36 -7.92 -10.49 9.75
C GLU A 36 -7.64 -11.25 8.46
N ARG A 37 -6.35 -11.45 8.14
CA ARG A 37 -5.92 -12.29 7.02
C ARG A 37 -4.82 -13.23 7.47
N LYS A 38 -5.08 -14.54 7.40
CA LYS A 38 -4.09 -15.59 7.72
C LYS A 38 -3.45 -15.41 9.10
N GLY A 39 -4.25 -15.01 10.09
CA GLY A 39 -3.78 -14.74 11.46
C GLY A 39 -3.01 -13.43 11.66
N LEU A 40 -2.92 -12.57 10.63
CA LEU A 40 -2.44 -11.21 10.76
C LEU A 40 -3.63 -10.26 10.89
N GLN A 41 -3.56 -9.33 11.84
CA GLN A 41 -4.50 -8.22 11.89
C GLN A 41 -3.93 -7.05 11.08
N LEU A 42 -4.68 -6.64 10.06
CA LEU A 42 -4.31 -5.60 9.11
C LEU A 42 -5.18 -4.37 9.35
N LEU A 43 -4.54 -3.26 9.67
CA LEU A 43 -5.18 -1.95 9.77
C LEU A 43 -4.91 -1.16 8.49
N THR A 44 -5.96 -0.90 7.72
CA THR A 44 -5.92 -0.06 6.52
C THR A 44 -6.50 1.31 6.80
N ILE A 45 -5.74 2.36 6.48
CA ILE A 45 -6.14 3.75 6.67
C ILE A 45 -5.86 4.51 5.37
N THR A 46 -6.81 5.36 4.98
CA THR A 46 -6.60 6.33 3.91
C THR A 46 -6.34 7.71 4.48
N ALA A 47 -5.25 8.36 4.08
CA ALA A 47 -4.93 9.71 4.52
C ALA A 47 -4.41 10.58 3.37
N GLU A 48 -4.65 11.88 3.47
CA GLU A 48 -4.18 12.85 2.49
C GLU A 48 -2.87 13.51 2.95
N GLY A 49 -1.98 13.75 2.00
CA GLY A 49 -0.76 14.51 2.28
C GLY A 49 0.10 14.73 1.05
N MET A 50 1.19 15.48 1.22
CA MET A 50 2.08 15.79 0.10
C MET A 50 3.01 14.63 -0.27
N ARG A 51 3.43 13.81 0.70
CA ARG A 51 4.36 12.69 0.51
C ARG A 51 3.95 11.50 1.35
N ALA A 52 3.95 10.29 0.78
CA ALA A 52 3.45 9.11 1.46
C ALA A 52 4.21 8.83 2.76
N ALA A 53 5.56 8.89 2.74
CA ALA A 53 6.38 8.62 3.92
C ALA A 53 6.08 9.57 5.09
N THR A 54 6.00 10.89 4.87
CA THR A 54 5.72 11.84 5.96
C THR A 54 4.30 11.70 6.48
N THR A 55 3.33 11.44 5.60
CA THR A 55 1.94 11.20 5.99
C THR A 55 1.82 9.94 6.85
N ALA A 56 2.44 8.84 6.42
CA ALA A 56 2.44 7.59 7.18
C ALA A 56 3.18 7.71 8.51
N ILE A 57 4.29 8.44 8.58
CA ILE A 57 5.01 8.67 9.85
C ILE A 57 4.11 9.40 10.85
N THR A 58 3.46 10.49 10.44
CA THR A 58 2.48 11.19 11.28
C THR A 58 1.36 10.25 11.72
N LEU A 59 0.87 9.41 10.81
CA LEU A 59 -0.18 8.44 11.12
C LEU A 59 0.29 7.39 12.14
N VAL A 60 1.51 6.88 12.00
CA VAL A 60 2.12 5.95 12.96
C VAL A 60 2.21 6.58 14.34
N ASP A 61 2.64 7.85 14.44
CA ASP A 61 2.72 8.54 15.73
C ASP A 61 1.33 8.77 16.36
N GLN A 62 0.30 9.05 15.55
CA GLN A 62 -1.09 9.11 16.02
C GLN A 62 -1.59 7.76 16.53
N LEU A 63 -1.33 6.68 15.79
CA LEU A 63 -1.70 5.31 16.22
C LEU A 63 -1.06 4.98 17.57
N VAL A 64 0.24 5.26 17.71
CA VAL A 64 0.97 5.01 18.96
C VAL A 64 0.41 5.85 20.12
N GLY A 65 0.09 7.12 19.87
CA GLY A 65 -0.57 8.00 20.84
C GLY A 65 -1.94 7.47 21.30
N SER A 66 -2.64 6.75 20.42
CA SER A 66 -3.91 6.06 20.71
C SER A 66 -3.73 4.65 21.31
N GLY A 67 -2.49 4.25 21.64
CA GLY A 67 -2.19 2.95 22.23
C GLY A 67 -2.15 1.79 21.25
N VAL A 68 -2.15 2.06 19.93
CA VAL A 68 -2.01 1.05 18.88
C VAL A 68 -0.64 1.16 18.25
N ARG A 69 0.18 0.12 18.36
CA ARG A 69 1.55 0.12 17.84
C ARG A 69 1.64 -0.75 16.59
N PRO A 70 1.76 -0.17 15.39
CA PRO A 70 2.09 -0.94 14.19
C PRO A 70 3.38 -1.73 14.37
N GLU A 71 3.42 -2.98 13.91
CA GLU A 71 4.64 -3.79 13.86
C GLU A 71 5.51 -3.42 12.67
N ARG A 72 4.87 -3.21 11.52
CA ARG A 72 5.43 -2.78 10.25
C ARG A 72 4.32 -2.46 9.27
N THR A 73 4.66 -1.83 8.16
CA THR A 73 3.78 -1.75 7.00
C THR A 73 3.55 -3.13 6.36
N HIS A 74 2.41 -3.28 5.73
CA HIS A 74 2.03 -4.43 4.91
C HIS A 74 1.82 -3.96 3.47
N PRO A 75 2.84 -4.09 2.59
CA PRO A 75 2.67 -3.72 1.19
C PRO A 75 1.58 -4.53 0.49
N ASP A 76 0.82 -3.89 -0.39
CA ASP A 76 -0.14 -4.56 -1.26
C ASP A 76 0.61 -5.26 -2.42
N LEU A 77 0.96 -6.51 -2.17
CA LEU A 77 1.69 -7.36 -3.10
C LEU A 77 0.72 -8.19 -3.95
N VAL A 78 0.90 -8.13 -5.27
CA VAL A 78 0.01 -8.74 -6.24
C VAL A 78 0.74 -9.72 -7.16
N SER A 79 0.11 -10.85 -7.45
CA SER A 79 0.51 -11.77 -8.52
C SER A 79 -0.06 -11.32 -9.87
N ARG A 80 0.33 -12.02 -10.96
CA ARG A 80 -0.26 -11.77 -12.29
C ARG A 80 -1.77 -12.01 -12.33
N GLN A 81 -2.28 -12.93 -11.50
CA GLN A 81 -3.71 -13.21 -11.44
C GLN A 81 -4.43 -12.06 -10.73
N ASP A 82 -3.92 -11.61 -9.58
CA ASP A 82 -4.49 -10.47 -8.86
C ASP A 82 -4.50 -9.19 -9.72
N ILE A 83 -3.43 -8.96 -10.50
CA ILE A 83 -3.36 -7.83 -11.45
C ILE A 83 -4.44 -7.96 -12.52
N ALA A 84 -4.61 -9.16 -13.09
CA ALA A 84 -5.61 -9.42 -14.13
C ALA A 84 -7.03 -9.15 -13.62
N ASP A 85 -7.34 -9.68 -12.43
CA ASP A 85 -8.64 -9.53 -11.78
C ASP A 85 -8.93 -8.07 -11.45
N ARG A 86 -7.97 -7.35 -10.85
CA ARG A 86 -8.14 -5.93 -10.50
C ARG A 86 -8.19 -5.00 -11.71
N ALA A 87 -7.46 -5.31 -12.78
CA ALA A 87 -7.45 -4.50 -14.01
C ALA A 87 -8.57 -4.87 -14.99
N GLY A 88 -9.35 -5.93 -14.73
CA GLY A 88 -10.42 -6.39 -15.61
C GLY A 88 -9.91 -6.96 -16.94
N VAL A 89 -8.73 -7.59 -16.94
CA VAL A 89 -8.10 -8.18 -18.13
C VAL A 89 -7.80 -9.66 -17.91
N THR A 90 -7.31 -10.35 -18.94
CA THR A 90 -6.88 -11.74 -18.79
C THR A 90 -5.48 -11.86 -18.20
N ARG A 91 -5.21 -12.94 -17.47
CA ARG A 91 -3.84 -13.27 -17.00
C ARG A 91 -2.82 -13.38 -18.14
N GLN A 92 -3.27 -13.79 -19.34
CA GLN A 92 -2.42 -13.81 -20.53
C GLN A 92 -2.01 -12.41 -20.96
N ALA A 93 -2.91 -11.42 -20.93
CA ALA A 93 -2.59 -10.02 -21.24
C ALA A 93 -1.51 -9.47 -20.29
N VAL A 94 -1.66 -9.71 -18.97
CA VAL A 94 -0.62 -9.36 -17.99
C VAL A 94 0.71 -10.04 -18.31
N GLY A 95 0.67 -11.32 -18.69
CA GLY A 95 1.85 -12.04 -19.15
C GLY A 95 2.51 -11.46 -20.40
N GLN A 96 1.78 -10.78 -21.27
CA GLN A 96 2.36 -10.05 -22.41
C GLN A 96 3.02 -8.75 -21.97
N TRP A 97 2.41 -8.00 -21.04
CA TRP A 97 3.02 -6.79 -20.47
C TRP A 97 4.37 -7.09 -19.81
N VAL A 98 4.43 -8.15 -18.99
CA VAL A 98 5.67 -8.58 -18.31
C VAL A 98 6.77 -8.99 -19.30
N ARG A 99 6.41 -9.64 -20.42
CA ARG A 99 7.38 -10.07 -21.45
C ARG A 99 7.70 -8.96 -22.46
N GLY A 100 6.94 -7.88 -22.46
CA GLY A 100 6.91 -6.83 -23.48
C GLY A 100 8.11 -5.88 -23.41
N VAL A 101 9.33 -6.42 -23.45
CA VAL A 101 10.65 -5.73 -23.45
C VAL A 101 10.82 -4.75 -24.63
N ARG A 102 9.78 -4.50 -25.45
CA ARG A 102 9.74 -3.54 -26.55
C ARG A 102 8.83 -2.31 -26.32
N GLN A 103 8.23 -2.12 -25.15
CA GLN A 103 7.62 -0.85 -24.75
C GLN A 103 8.67 0.06 -24.07
N ALA A 104 9.71 0.43 -24.83
CA ALA A 104 10.93 1.07 -24.29
C ALA A 104 10.68 2.39 -23.54
N SER A 105 9.58 3.10 -23.83
CA SER A 105 9.25 4.37 -23.16
C SER A 105 8.62 4.18 -21.77
N THR A 106 7.91 3.07 -21.51
CA THR A 106 7.23 2.84 -20.23
C THR A 106 7.19 1.34 -19.90
N PRO A 107 8.32 0.74 -19.47
CA PRO A 107 8.38 -0.69 -19.17
C PRO A 107 7.43 -1.07 -18.03
N PHE A 108 6.90 -2.30 -18.07
CA PHE A 108 6.17 -2.87 -16.96
C PHE A 108 7.06 -2.93 -15.71
N PRO A 109 6.52 -2.72 -14.49
CA PRO A 109 7.34 -2.72 -13.28
C PRO A 109 8.15 -4.01 -13.08
N VAL A 110 9.36 -3.86 -12.54
CA VAL A 110 10.18 -5.00 -12.12
C VAL A 110 9.49 -5.68 -10.93
N PRO A 111 9.39 -7.02 -10.90
CA PRO A 111 8.81 -7.72 -9.74
C PRO A 111 9.65 -7.48 -8.49
N TYR A 112 8.98 -7.26 -7.36
CA TYR A 112 9.59 -7.21 -6.03
C TYR A 112 10.20 -8.56 -5.65
N ASN A 113 9.54 -9.66 -6.04
CA ASN A 113 10.02 -11.02 -5.79
C ASN A 113 9.69 -11.93 -6.98
N SER A 114 10.55 -12.91 -7.27
CA SER A 114 10.39 -13.85 -8.38
C SER A 114 9.45 -15.03 -8.09
N VAL A 115 9.01 -15.24 -6.85
CA VAL A 115 8.10 -16.35 -6.48
C VAL A 115 6.80 -16.33 -7.29
N ALA A 116 6.24 -17.52 -7.55
CA ALA A 116 5.02 -17.69 -8.34
C ALA A 116 5.03 -17.03 -9.74
N GLY A 117 6.22 -16.81 -10.31
CA GLY A 117 6.39 -16.12 -11.59
C GLY A 117 6.37 -14.60 -11.49
N GLY A 118 6.59 -14.04 -10.31
CA GLY A 118 6.65 -12.60 -10.07
C GLY A 118 5.54 -12.13 -9.13
N ILE A 119 5.93 -11.29 -8.18
CA ILE A 119 5.05 -10.53 -7.29
C ILE A 119 5.47 -9.06 -7.39
N TRP A 120 4.50 -8.16 -7.51
CA TRP A 120 4.71 -6.72 -7.68
C TRP A 120 4.03 -5.93 -6.57
N PHE A 121 4.47 -4.68 -6.35
CA PHE A 121 3.66 -3.72 -5.62
C PHE A 121 2.48 -3.29 -6.48
N TRP A 122 1.28 -3.34 -5.92
CA TRP A 122 0.09 -2.84 -6.61
C TRP A 122 0.23 -1.37 -6.98
N GLY A 123 0.86 -0.54 -6.14
CA GLY A 123 1.13 0.87 -6.42
C GLY A 123 1.89 1.11 -7.72
N ASP A 124 2.96 0.35 -7.95
CA ASP A 124 3.78 0.46 -9.16
C ASP A 124 3.00 0.00 -10.40
N VAL A 125 2.23 -1.08 -10.26
CA VAL A 125 1.38 -1.61 -11.32
C VAL A 125 0.27 -0.61 -11.67
N LEU A 126 -0.41 -0.05 -10.68
CA LEU A 126 -1.47 0.95 -10.87
C LEU A 126 -0.91 2.22 -11.54
N ALA A 127 0.26 2.68 -11.12
CA ALA A 127 0.93 3.82 -11.76
C ALA A 127 1.29 3.52 -13.22
N TRP A 128 1.72 2.30 -13.54
CA TRP A 128 1.94 1.87 -14.92
C TRP A 128 0.64 1.81 -15.72
N LEU A 129 -0.42 1.20 -15.17
CA LEU A 129 -1.74 1.09 -15.80
C LEU A 129 -2.29 2.49 -16.15
N ARG A 130 -2.23 3.44 -15.21
CA ARG A 130 -2.61 4.85 -15.44
C ARG A 130 -1.88 5.46 -16.63
N ARG A 131 -0.55 5.28 -16.73
CA ARG A 131 0.25 5.81 -17.86
C ARG A 131 -0.10 5.16 -19.20
N GLN A 132 -0.57 3.92 -19.18
CA GLN A 132 -1.00 3.20 -20.39
C GLN A 132 -2.47 3.47 -20.75
N GLY A 133 -3.22 4.23 -19.94
CA GLY A 133 -4.66 4.43 -20.14
C GLY A 133 -5.51 3.20 -19.79
N TYR A 134 -5.00 2.31 -18.93
CA TYR A 134 -5.73 1.16 -18.43
C TYR A 134 -6.33 1.41 -17.04
N GLY A 135 -7.57 0.95 -16.83
CA GLY A 135 -8.24 0.95 -15.53
C GLY A 135 -8.97 2.24 -15.15
N GLN A 136 -9.69 2.19 -14.03
CA GLN A 136 -10.35 3.34 -13.41
C GLN A 136 -9.35 4.03 -12.47
N ASP A 137 -9.18 5.34 -12.61
CA ASP A 137 -8.35 6.09 -11.67
C ASP A 137 -9.12 6.37 -10.38
N THR A 138 -8.78 5.66 -9.31
CA THR A 138 -9.39 5.85 -7.99
C THR A 138 -8.84 7.07 -7.24
N GLY A 139 -7.84 7.77 -7.80
CA GLY A 139 -7.08 8.83 -7.11
C GLY A 139 -6.17 8.33 -5.99
N LEU A 140 -6.26 7.04 -5.60
CA LEU A 140 -5.44 6.45 -4.54
C LEU A 140 -4.01 6.21 -4.99
N ARG A 141 -3.09 6.45 -4.07
CA ARG A 141 -1.67 6.14 -4.21
C ARG A 141 -1.23 5.23 -3.08
N TYR A 142 -0.15 4.52 -3.32
CA TYR A 142 0.39 3.52 -2.41
C TYR A 142 1.86 3.85 -2.18
N PRO A 143 2.40 3.57 -0.97
CA PRO A 143 3.82 3.77 -0.71
C PRO A 143 4.67 2.94 -1.67
N SER A 144 5.74 3.55 -2.17
CA SER A 144 6.82 2.84 -2.85
C SER A 144 7.65 2.01 -1.86
N LEU A 145 8.53 1.13 -2.38
CA LEU A 145 9.44 0.35 -1.54
C LEU A 145 10.32 1.23 -0.63
N ASP A 146 10.87 2.34 -1.15
CA ASP A 146 11.67 3.28 -0.36
C ASP A 146 10.83 3.90 0.77
N GLU A 147 9.57 4.25 0.50
CA GLU A 147 8.68 4.79 1.52
C GLU A 147 8.30 3.74 2.57
N HIS A 148 8.00 2.50 2.16
CA HIS A 148 7.81 1.38 3.09
C HIS A 148 9.02 1.20 4.00
N ILE A 149 10.25 1.20 3.46
CA ILE A 149 11.49 1.10 4.24
C ILE A 149 11.62 2.26 5.24
N ARG A 150 11.32 3.49 4.82
CA ARG A 150 11.39 4.67 5.70
C ARG A 150 10.37 4.60 6.83
N ILE A 151 9.14 4.17 6.53
CA ILE A 151 8.07 4.03 7.51
C ILE A 151 8.41 2.89 8.49
N ASP A 152 8.83 1.73 7.98
CA ASP A 152 9.22 0.59 8.81
C ASP A 152 10.43 0.91 9.69
N ARG A 153 11.38 1.70 9.18
CA ARG A 153 12.50 2.23 9.97
C ARG A 153 12.00 3.11 11.11
N HIS A 154 11.05 4.01 10.85
CA HIS A 154 10.46 4.87 11.89
C HIS A 154 9.78 4.04 12.98
N ILE A 155 8.96 3.06 12.59
CA ILE A 155 8.32 2.10 13.50
C ILE A 155 9.38 1.36 14.32
N ALA A 156 10.41 0.82 13.67
CA ALA A 156 11.41 -0.02 14.31
C ALA A 156 12.31 0.74 15.31
N ILE A 157 12.67 2.00 15.02
CA ILE A 157 13.60 2.77 15.86
C ILE A 157 12.86 3.46 17.01
N ASN A 158 11.67 4.01 16.74
CA ASN A 158 11.01 4.90 17.69
C ASN A 158 9.99 4.16 18.58
N HIS A 159 9.56 2.96 18.18
CA HIS A 159 8.40 2.30 18.78
C HIS A 159 8.55 0.81 19.05
N LYS A 160 9.75 0.22 18.91
CA LYS A 160 10.02 -1.17 19.34
C LYS A 160 10.12 -1.27 20.88
N ILE A 161 9.47 -2.29 21.43
CA ILE A 161 9.59 -2.68 22.83
C ILE A 161 11.00 -3.30 23.04
N SER A 162 11.72 -2.85 24.07
CA SER A 162 12.88 -3.56 24.64
C SER A 162 12.42 -4.74 25.49
#